data_AF-Q2IYR3-F1
#
_entry.id   AF-Q2IYR3-F1
#
_cell.length_a   1.000
_cell.length_b   1.000
_cell.length_c   1.000
_cell.angle_alpha   90.00
_cell.angle_beta   90.00
_cell.angle_gamma   90.00
#
_symmetry.space_group_name_H-M   'P 1'
#
loop_
_entity.id
_entity.type
_entity.pdbx_description
1 polymer ?
#
loop_
_entity_poly.entity_id
_entity_poly.type
_entity_poly.pdbx_seq_one_letter_code
_entity_poly.pdbx_strand_id
1 'polypeptide(L)'
;MEAKDVATMNALPQASSCRLIDFDEVVVVPGFVPKTFILIVSGTKPWVTMTVELRPLVYIRQPEYWGIEVVGCQSGIGLPQTAPYSVTLDITSVLGTKGIEVIGATGKKKVDVS
;
A
#
# COMPACT_ATOMS: atom_id res chain seq x y z
N MET A 1 33.22 -5.92 22.35
CA MET A 1 32.38 -6.35 21.22
C MET A 1 33.22 -6.18 19.98
N GLU A 2 33.52 -7.26 19.26
CA GLU A 2 34.43 -7.17 18.12
C GLU A 2 33.72 -6.53 16.92
N ALA A 3 34.46 -5.84 16.05
CA ALA A 3 33.89 -5.16 14.88
C ALA A 3 33.13 -6.12 13.94
N LYS A 4 33.52 -7.40 13.93
CA LYS A 4 32.86 -8.47 13.19
C LYS A 4 31.44 -8.74 13.68
N ASP A 5 31.21 -8.69 15.00
CA ASP A 5 29.90 -8.95 15.60
C ASP A 5 28.89 -7.84 15.23
N VAL A 6 29.35 -6.59 15.19
CA VAL A 6 28.54 -5.43 14.75
C VAL A 6 28.14 -5.57 13.28
N ALA A 7 29.07 -5.98 12.41
CA ALA A 7 28.80 -6.18 10.99
C ALA A 7 27.79 -7.32 10.75
N THR A 8 27.92 -8.43 11.49
CA THR A 8 26.95 -9.54 11.43
C THR A 8 25.56 -9.12 11.88
N MET A 9 25.46 -8.35 12.97
CA MET A 9 24.17 -7.83 13.46
C MET A 9 23.53 -6.84 12.49
N ASN A 10 24.30 -5.92 11.89
CA ASN A 10 23.80 -4.94 10.93
C ASN A 10 23.35 -5.56 9.59
N ALA A 11 23.83 -6.75 9.26
CA ALA A 11 23.41 -7.48 8.07
C ALA A 11 22.05 -8.19 8.24
N LEU A 12 21.54 -8.29 9.48
CA LEU A 12 20.23 -8.88 9.72
C LEU A 12 19.11 -7.90 9.31
N PRO A 13 17.94 -8.41 8.86
CA PRO A 13 16.79 -7.56 8.59
C PRO A 13 16.40 -6.74 9.82
N GLN A 14 16.17 -5.45 9.63
CA GLN A 14 15.64 -4.61 10.70
C GLN A 14 14.19 -5.00 11.00
N ALA A 15 13.80 -4.95 12.28
CA ALA A 15 12.40 -5.07 12.66
C ALA A 15 11.58 -3.99 11.94
N SER A 16 10.50 -4.38 11.28
CA SER A 16 9.59 -3.49 10.58
C SER A 16 8.26 -3.41 11.30
N SER A 17 7.72 -2.20 11.48
CA SER A 17 6.36 -2.00 11.96
C SER A 17 5.47 -1.53 10.81
N CYS A 18 4.44 -2.30 10.47
CA CYS A 18 3.45 -1.93 9.45
C CYS A 18 2.11 -1.55 10.09
N ARG A 19 1.46 -0.54 9.52
CA ARG A 19 0.12 -0.06 9.91
C ARG A 19 -0.67 0.26 8.65
N LEU A 20 -2.00 0.16 8.75
CA LEU A 20 -2.85 0.88 7.80
C LEU A 20 -2.58 2.37 7.95
N ILE A 21 -2.56 3.09 6.84
CA ILE A 21 -2.46 4.55 6.81
C ILE A 21 -3.58 5.10 5.93
N ASP A 22 -3.98 6.34 6.20
CA ASP A 22 -4.99 6.99 5.37
C ASP A 22 -4.38 7.53 4.06
N PHE A 23 -5.27 7.82 3.13
CA PHE A 23 -4.99 8.30 1.79
C PHE A 23 -5.87 9.50 1.50
N ASP A 24 -5.40 10.37 0.60
CA ASP A 24 -6.08 11.60 0.22
C ASP A 24 -6.83 11.39 -1.10
N GLU A 25 -6.22 10.69 -2.06
CA GLU A 25 -6.77 10.49 -3.39
C GLU A 25 -6.70 9.03 -3.85
N VAL A 26 -7.71 8.63 -4.62
CA VAL A 26 -7.80 7.31 -5.26
C VAL A 26 -8.28 7.55 -6.68
N VAL A 27 -7.49 7.08 -7.64
CA VAL A 27 -7.78 7.16 -9.07
C VAL A 27 -7.61 5.77 -9.68
N VAL A 28 -8.53 5.39 -10.56
CA VAL A 28 -8.39 4.19 -11.40
C VAL A 28 -8.30 4.65 -12.85
N VAL A 29 -7.28 4.19 -13.56
CA VAL A 29 -7.07 4.50 -14.98
C VAL A 29 -7.01 3.21 -15.79
N PRO A 30 -7.44 3.22 -17.07
CA PRO A 30 -7.20 2.10 -17.95
C PRO A 30 -5.69 1.93 -18.20
N GLY A 31 -5.22 0.69 -18.22
CA GLY A 31 -3.87 0.37 -18.64
C GLY A 31 -3.73 0.40 -20.16
N PHE A 32 -2.49 0.25 -20.64
CA PHE A 32 -2.20 0.24 -22.09
C PHE A 32 -2.80 -0.99 -22.80
N VAL A 33 -2.96 -2.11 -22.09
CA VAL A 33 -3.62 -3.31 -22.60
C VAL A 33 -5.14 -3.20 -22.37
N PRO A 34 -5.99 -3.52 -23.37
CA PRO A 34 -7.43 -3.49 -23.20
C PRO A 34 -7.89 -4.29 -21.98
N LYS A 35 -8.88 -3.76 -21.24
CA LYS A 35 -9.45 -4.35 -20.02
C LYS A 35 -8.44 -4.52 -18.87
N THR A 36 -7.32 -3.80 -18.90
CA THR A 36 -6.45 -3.66 -17.74
C THR A 36 -6.71 -2.35 -17.01
N PHE A 37 -6.54 -2.35 -15.70
CA PHE A 37 -6.84 -1.20 -14.85
C PHE A 37 -5.73 -1.02 -13.83
N ILE A 38 -5.25 0.21 -13.70
CA ILE A 38 -4.22 0.60 -12.74
C ILE A 38 -4.87 1.47 -11.69
N LEU A 39 -4.78 1.04 -10.43
CA LEU A 39 -5.10 1.83 -9.27
C LEU A 39 -3.90 2.71 -8.92
N ILE A 40 -4.16 3.99 -8.67
CA ILE A 40 -3.21 4.96 -8.16
C ILE A 40 -3.79 5.52 -6.84
N VAL A 41 -3.03 5.41 -5.76
CA VAL A 41 -3.40 5.96 -4.45
C VAL A 41 -2.31 6.90 -3.99
N SER A 42 -2.71 8.09 -3.57
CA SER A 42 -1.79 9.11 -3.06
C SER A 42 -2.26 9.65 -1.72
N GLY A 43 -1.30 10.16 -0.96
CA GLY A 43 -1.56 10.84 0.29
C GLY A 43 -0.29 11.31 0.97
N THR A 44 -0.37 11.53 2.28
CA THR A 44 0.77 11.96 3.10
C THR A 44 1.17 10.89 4.10
N LYS A 45 2.45 10.51 4.11
CA LYS A 45 3.02 9.59 5.12
C LYS A 45 3.67 10.39 6.26
N PRO A 46 3.59 9.91 7.51
CA PRO A 46 4.11 10.60 8.68
C PRO A 46 5.65 10.60 8.75
N TRP A 47 6.30 9.67 8.06
CA TRP A 47 7.75 9.52 8.04
C TRP A 47 8.28 9.42 6.61
N VAL A 48 9.32 10.19 6.29
CA VAL A 48 10.00 10.15 4.98
C VAL A 48 10.54 8.75 4.67
N THR A 49 11.00 8.03 5.68
CA THR A 49 11.57 6.67 5.56
C THR A 49 10.52 5.56 5.54
N MET A 50 9.23 5.88 5.71
CA MET A 50 8.16 4.89 5.60
C MET A 50 7.95 4.51 4.14
N THR A 51 7.82 3.21 3.87
CA THR A 51 7.41 2.69 2.55
C THR A 51 5.91 2.45 2.58
N VAL A 52 5.20 2.84 1.52
CA VAL A 52 3.76 2.63 1.38
C VAL A 52 3.52 1.59 0.30
N GLU A 53 2.59 0.67 0.53
CA GLU A 53 2.23 -0.41 -0.38
C GLU A 53 0.71 -0.58 -0.43
N LEU A 54 0.21 -1.08 -1.55
CA LEU A 54 -1.18 -1.49 -1.71
C LEU A 54 -1.27 -3.01 -1.58
N ARG A 55 -2.07 -3.49 -0.63
CA ARG A 55 -2.20 -4.92 -0.32
C ARG A 55 -3.63 -5.40 -0.56
N PRO A 56 -3.90 -6.09 -1.67
CA PRO A 56 -5.20 -6.72 -1.90
C PRO A 56 -5.51 -7.75 -0.81
N LEU A 57 -6.73 -7.71 -0.30
CA LEU A 57 -7.25 -8.77 0.55
C LEU A 57 -7.46 -10.05 -0.27
N VAL A 58 -7.32 -11.19 0.40
CA VAL A 58 -7.54 -12.50 -0.22
C VAL A 58 -8.95 -12.97 0.11
N TYR A 59 -9.74 -13.23 -0.94
CA TYR A 59 -11.09 -13.75 -0.82
C TYR A 59 -11.20 -15.13 -1.46
N ILE A 60 -11.99 -16.02 -0.85
CA ILE A 60 -12.34 -17.32 -1.44
C ILE A 60 -13.33 -17.15 -2.60
N ARG A 61 -14.18 -16.11 -2.53
CA ARG A 61 -15.18 -15.77 -3.56
C ARG A 61 -15.07 -14.29 -3.91
N GLN A 62 -15.24 -13.97 -5.19
CA GLN A 62 -15.18 -12.60 -5.67
C GLN A 62 -16.28 -11.74 -5.00
N PRO A 63 -15.92 -10.63 -4.32
CA PRO A 63 -16.87 -9.71 -3.71
C PRO A 63 -17.42 -8.69 -4.72
N GLU A 64 -18.37 -7.84 -4.30
CA GLU A 64 -18.80 -6.69 -5.12
C GLU A 64 -17.67 -5.68 -5.32
N TYR A 65 -16.96 -5.37 -4.24
CA TYR A 65 -15.79 -4.50 -4.24
C TYR A 65 -14.63 -5.26 -3.65
N TRP A 66 -13.54 -5.38 -4.41
CA TRP A 66 -12.34 -6.03 -3.90
C TRP A 66 -11.59 -5.09 -2.95
N GLY A 67 -11.40 -5.51 -1.71
CA GLY A 67 -10.70 -4.72 -0.69
C GLY A 67 -9.20 -4.64 -0.96
N ILE A 68 -8.64 -3.42 -0.92
CA ILE A 68 -7.21 -3.16 -1.07
C ILE A 68 -6.77 -2.23 0.07
N GLU A 69 -5.89 -2.73 0.93
CA GLU A 69 -5.37 -1.98 2.08
C GLU A 69 -4.20 -1.08 1.69
N VAL A 70 -4.18 0.14 2.23
CA VAL A 70 -3.04 1.06 2.13
C VAL A 70 -2.16 0.88 3.36
N VAL A 71 -1.01 0.26 3.19
CA VAL A 71 -0.13 -0.14 4.29
C VAL A 71 1.16 0.66 4.28
N GLY A 72 1.43 1.36 5.37
CA GLY A 72 2.70 2.01 5.64
C GLY A 72 3.60 1.13 6.52
N CYS A 73 4.77 0.76 6.02
CA CYS A 73 5.79 0.01 6.77
C CYS A 73 7.00 0.89 7.06
N GLN A 74 7.37 0.98 8.33
CA GLN A 74 8.59 1.65 8.77
C GLN A 74 9.65 0.61 9.09
N SER A 75 10.79 0.71 8.40
CA SER A 75 12.01 -0.01 8.75
C SER A 75 12.95 0.92 9.52
N GLY A 76 13.47 0.46 10.66
CA GLY A 76 14.43 1.24 11.45
C GLY A 76 13.83 2.51 12.05
N ILE A 77 14.67 3.53 12.24
CA ILE A 77 14.26 4.78 12.88
C ILE A 77 13.45 5.62 11.89
N GLY A 78 12.19 5.92 12.27
CA GLY A 78 11.35 6.85 11.54
C GLY A 78 11.85 8.27 11.68
N LEU A 79 12.14 8.95 10.56
CA LEU A 79 12.41 10.38 10.58
C LEU A 79 11.07 11.12 10.66
N PRO A 80 10.79 11.87 11.76
CA PRO A 80 9.50 12.52 12.03
C PRO A 80 9.27 13.75 11.14
N GLN A 81 9.21 13.51 9.83
CA GLN A 81 8.93 14.49 8.81
C GLN A 81 7.93 13.87 7.84
N THR A 82 6.88 14.63 7.54
CA THR A 82 5.86 14.22 6.57
C THR A 82 6.40 14.30 5.15
N ALA A 83 5.93 13.41 4.29
CA ALA A 83 6.20 13.44 2.86
C ALA A 83 4.99 12.94 2.07
N PRO A 84 4.78 13.42 0.83
CA PRO A 84 3.78 12.82 -0.04
C PRO A 84 4.20 11.41 -0.45
N TYR A 85 3.23 10.56 -0.75
CA TYR A 85 3.42 9.29 -1.43
C TYR A 85 2.45 9.16 -2.61
N SER A 86 2.85 8.37 -3.59
CA SER A 86 1.99 7.91 -4.68
C SER A 86 2.41 6.48 -5.02
N VAL A 87 1.46 5.56 -4.96
CA VAL A 87 1.68 4.12 -5.16
C VAL A 87 0.66 3.59 -6.14
N THR A 88 1.09 2.62 -6.94
CA THR A 88 0.29 2.04 -8.01
C THR A 88 0.16 0.55 -7.87
N LEU A 89 -0.99 0.01 -8.28
CA LEU A 89 -1.24 -1.43 -8.32
C LEU A 89 -2.05 -1.78 -9.57
N ASP A 90 -1.63 -2.81 -10.30
CA ASP A 90 -2.47 -3.44 -11.30
C ASP A 90 -3.60 -4.20 -10.58
N ILE A 91 -4.84 -3.80 -10.84
CA ILE A 91 -6.02 -4.37 -10.18
C ILE A 91 -6.78 -5.36 -11.07
N THR A 92 -6.26 -5.70 -12.25
CA THR A 92 -6.95 -6.55 -13.22
C THR A 92 -7.28 -7.94 -12.66
N SER A 93 -6.42 -8.51 -11.82
CA SER A 93 -6.67 -9.79 -11.15
C SER A 93 -7.35 -9.67 -9.78
N VAL A 94 -7.54 -8.46 -9.26
CA VAL A 94 -8.10 -8.17 -7.94
C VAL A 94 -9.24 -7.16 -8.05
N LEU A 95 -10.16 -7.43 -8.95
CA LEU A 95 -11.35 -6.63 -9.21
C LEU A 95 -12.60 -7.33 -8.67
N GLY A 96 -13.46 -6.60 -7.98
CA GLY A 96 -14.78 -7.10 -7.58
C GLY A 96 -15.72 -7.15 -8.78
N THR A 97 -16.96 -7.59 -8.56
CA THR A 97 -17.97 -7.59 -9.63
C THR A 97 -18.42 -6.18 -10.03
N LYS A 98 -18.20 -5.17 -9.18
CA LYS A 98 -18.48 -3.74 -9.44
C LYS A 98 -17.21 -2.89 -9.47
N GLY A 99 -16.22 -3.22 -8.64
CA GLY A 99 -14.98 -2.45 -8.59
C GLY A 99 -14.09 -2.78 -7.38
N ILE A 100 -13.49 -1.75 -6.77
CA ILE A 100 -12.57 -1.89 -5.64
C ILE A 100 -13.03 -1.07 -4.42
N GLU A 101 -12.59 -1.47 -3.23
CA GLU A 101 -12.69 -0.69 -1.99
C GLU A 101 -11.27 -0.46 -1.45
N VAL A 102 -10.79 0.78 -1.49
CA VAL A 102 -9.49 1.16 -0.90
C VAL A 102 -9.70 1.42 0.59
N ILE A 103 -8.89 0.78 1.43
CA ILE A 103 -9.06 0.73 2.89
C ILE A 103 -7.84 1.38 3.55
N GLY A 104 -8.10 2.47 4.27
CA GLY A 104 -7.11 3.19 5.06
C GLY A 104 -7.20 2.82 6.54
N ALA A 105 -6.55 3.61 7.39
CA ALA A 105 -6.56 3.41 8.84
C ALA A 105 -7.91 3.76 9.47
N THR A 106 -8.54 4.84 9.00
CA THR A 106 -9.77 5.39 9.58
C THR A 106 -10.93 5.44 8.60
N GLY A 107 -10.64 5.34 7.29
CA GLY A 107 -11.63 5.46 6.23
C GLY A 107 -11.52 4.39 5.16
N LYS A 108 -12.53 4.34 4.30
CA LYS A 108 -12.56 3.49 3.11
C LYS A 108 -13.28 4.17 1.97
N LYS A 109 -12.86 3.91 0.74
CA LYS A 109 -13.43 4.51 -0.47
C LYS A 109 -13.69 3.44 -1.52
N LYS A 110 -14.94 3.37 -1.98
CA LYS A 110 -15.34 2.51 -3.10
C LYS A 110 -15.16 3.25 -4.42
N VAL A 111 -14.73 2.52 -5.45
CA VAL A 111 -14.60 3.02 -6.82
C VAL A 111 -15.21 1.97 -7.75
N ASP A 112 -16.19 2.39 -8.53
CA ASP A 112 -16.78 1.58 -9.59
C ASP A 112 -15.84 1.56 -10.81
N VAL A 113 -15.67 0.39 -11.41
CA VAL A 113 -14.74 0.16 -12.54
C VAL A 113 -15.45 -0.55 -13.70
N SER A 114 -16.57 -1.25 -13.42
CA SER A 114 -17.41 -1.95 -14.39
C SER A 114 -18.52 -1.08 -14.97
#